data_AF-A0A7C0XQ14-F1
#
_entry.id   AF-A0A7C0XQ14-F1
#
_cell.length_a   1.000
_cell.length_b   1.000
_cell.length_c   1.000
_cell.angle_alpha   90.00
_cell.angle_beta   90.00
_cell.angle_gamma   90.00
#
_symmetry.space_group_name_H-M   'P 1'
#
loop_
_entity.id
_entity.type
_entity.pdbx_description
1 polymer ?
#
loop_
_entity_poly.entity_id
_entity_poly.type
_entity_poly.pdbx_seq_one_letter_code
_entity_poly.pdbx_strand_id
1 'polypeptide(L)'
;MEIKNVEHKPYEKSVLPSIIFGVEISHVKYQEAIIGVSGWLETDDGKVIASINEDIYEKRGGEIGARGSKYDSEFKDKIYRTRVVAILSEKALDYIEKRRMANKKGDVKLNLCLNVKYLQSRAEISESFLIDPKKIGLPEISIPTSRRYESGKIVAYAYDPDFSSSYTNRWIISGSGSPVFLEVREQLLKKDVRIPSTDWIHDYAPKLEIGEYFVVEIPKGEKVIEEAWNYVEKAEECFRTWDTKGVFANCREVGKLLNKIVSNKFKNSPAIKKWKRAIEKFNYSASLDLHLEDIKEEKPKGDVEIRKAEAEHILIITKALIKYAEELLKEG
;
A
#
# COMPACT_ATOMS: atom_id res chain seq x y z
N MET A 1 13.73 8.26 -14.17
CA MET A 1 13.36 7.07 -13.35
C MET A 1 11.87 7.03 -13.08
N GLU A 2 11.32 5.85 -12.81
CA GLU A 2 9.92 5.66 -12.40
C GLU A 2 9.74 4.41 -11.52
N ILE A 3 8.64 4.36 -10.76
CA ILE A 3 8.26 3.18 -9.96
C ILE A 3 7.49 2.21 -10.85
N LYS A 4 8.06 1.03 -11.08
CA LYS A 4 7.46 -0.05 -11.89
C LYS A 4 6.48 -0.89 -11.08
N ASN A 5 6.87 -1.27 -9.86
CA ASN A 5 6.07 -2.13 -9.00
C ASN A 5 6.21 -1.73 -7.52
N VAL A 6 5.16 -1.95 -6.75
CA VAL A 6 5.13 -1.79 -5.28
C VAL A 6 4.35 -2.95 -4.68
N GLU A 7 5.01 -3.70 -3.81
CA GLU A 7 4.40 -4.70 -2.94
C GLU A 7 4.44 -4.19 -1.50
N HIS A 8 3.43 -4.52 -0.69
CA HIS A 8 3.36 -4.03 0.68
C HIS A 8 2.79 -5.08 1.63
N LYS A 9 3.25 -5.02 2.88
CA LYS A 9 2.76 -5.86 3.99
C LYS A 9 3.10 -5.25 5.35
N PRO A 10 2.47 -5.69 6.44
CA PRO A 10 2.90 -5.35 7.79
C PRO A 10 4.35 -5.77 8.02
N TYR A 11 5.10 -4.93 8.74
CA TYR A 11 6.51 -5.14 9.02
C TYR A 11 6.71 -5.71 10.43
N GLU A 12 6.81 -7.03 10.50
CA GLU A 12 6.83 -7.79 11.76
C GLU A 12 8.18 -7.75 12.51
N LYS A 13 9.23 -7.14 11.93
CA LYS A 13 10.53 -7.00 12.61
C LYS A 13 10.63 -5.73 13.46
N SER A 14 9.58 -4.91 13.49
CA SER A 14 9.52 -3.69 14.29
C SER A 14 8.58 -3.88 15.48
N VAL A 15 8.97 -3.35 16.65
CA VAL A 15 8.07 -3.25 17.81
C VAL A 15 6.99 -2.20 17.55
N LEU A 16 7.33 -1.13 16.82
CA LEU A 16 6.37 -0.10 16.46
C LEU A 16 5.56 -0.54 15.22
N PRO A 17 4.24 -0.30 15.18
CA PRO A 17 3.40 -0.58 14.01
C PRO A 17 4.02 -0.01 12.75
N SER A 18 4.22 -0.86 11.75
CA SER A 18 4.99 -0.49 10.56
C SER A 18 4.51 -1.22 9.32
N ILE A 19 4.62 -0.57 8.16
CA ILE A 19 4.37 -1.17 6.84
C ILE A 19 5.69 -1.17 6.07
N ILE A 20 6.05 -2.32 5.50
CA ILE A 20 7.19 -2.45 4.59
C ILE A 20 6.69 -2.48 3.16
N PHE A 21 7.37 -1.75 2.29
CA PHE A 21 7.12 -1.67 0.86
C PHE A 21 8.32 -2.23 0.10
N GLY A 22 8.11 -3.26 -0.72
CA GLY A 22 9.05 -3.69 -1.74
C GLY A 22 8.83 -2.85 -3.00
N VAL A 23 9.85 -2.10 -3.43
CA VAL A 23 9.75 -1.13 -4.52
C VAL A 23 10.70 -1.50 -5.65
N GLU A 24 10.20 -1.49 -6.88
CA GLU A 24 11.01 -1.61 -8.09
C GLU A 24 11.08 -0.27 -8.82
N ILE A 25 12.27 0.31 -8.94
CA ILE A 25 12.52 1.59 -9.60
C ILE A 25 13.31 1.33 -10.89
N SER A 26 12.81 1.78 -12.03
CA SER A 26 13.59 1.70 -13.28
C SER A 26 14.53 2.88 -13.43
N HIS A 27 15.76 2.58 -13.85
CA HIS A 27 16.81 3.55 -14.14
C HIS A 27 17.64 3.09 -15.34
N VAL A 28 18.38 4.01 -15.95
CA VAL A 28 19.29 3.67 -17.06
C VAL A 28 20.62 3.20 -16.50
N LYS A 29 21.01 1.94 -16.77
CA LYS A 29 22.31 1.37 -16.35
C LYS A 29 23.46 2.26 -16.83
N TYR A 30 24.49 2.43 -16.00
CA TYR A 30 25.68 3.26 -16.23
C TYR A 30 25.47 4.77 -16.33
N GLN A 31 24.30 5.22 -16.81
CA GLN A 31 23.95 6.63 -16.78
C GLN A 31 23.51 7.07 -15.39
N GLU A 32 22.80 6.21 -14.65
CA GLU A 32 22.23 6.53 -13.35
C GLU A 32 22.58 5.46 -12.32
N ALA A 33 23.04 5.89 -11.14
CA ALA A 33 23.27 5.01 -9.99
C ALA A 33 22.52 5.56 -8.77
N ILE A 34 21.50 4.84 -8.32
CA ILE A 34 20.74 5.17 -7.12
C ILE A 34 21.64 4.95 -5.89
N ILE A 35 21.75 5.99 -5.06
CA ILE A 35 22.60 5.99 -3.86
C ILE A 35 21.79 6.10 -2.56
N GLY A 36 20.48 6.35 -2.65
CA GLY A 36 19.59 6.28 -1.50
C GLY A 36 18.14 6.53 -1.88
N VAL A 37 17.23 5.90 -1.14
CA VAL A 37 15.80 6.12 -1.23
C VAL A 37 15.25 6.54 0.13
N SER A 38 14.60 7.69 0.19
CA SER A 38 13.90 8.15 1.39
C SER A 38 12.55 8.73 0.98
N GLY A 39 11.74 9.17 1.93
CA GLY A 39 10.50 9.85 1.58
C GLY A 39 9.49 9.84 2.70
N TRP A 40 8.22 9.79 2.33
CA TRP A 40 7.12 9.80 3.27
C TRP A 40 5.88 9.11 2.69
N LEU A 41 4.99 8.70 3.58
CA LEU A 41 3.71 8.09 3.24
C LEU A 41 2.62 9.12 3.49
N GLU A 42 1.74 9.31 2.50
CA GLU A 42 0.57 10.19 2.60
C GLU A 42 -0.72 9.38 2.55
N THR A 43 -1.78 9.98 3.05
CA THR A 43 -3.15 9.52 2.80
C THR A 43 -3.71 10.15 1.52
N ASP A 44 -4.88 9.67 1.09
CA ASP A 44 -5.56 10.14 -0.13
C ASP A 44 -5.94 11.63 -0.11
N ASP A 45 -6.00 12.26 1.07
CA ASP A 45 -6.20 13.70 1.22
C ASP A 45 -4.90 14.52 1.37
N GLY A 46 -3.75 13.89 1.11
CA GLY A 46 -2.44 14.54 1.06
C GLY A 46 -1.78 14.75 2.42
N LYS A 47 -2.34 14.22 3.52
CA LYS A 47 -1.68 14.32 4.82
C LYS A 47 -0.60 13.27 4.99
N VAL A 48 0.58 13.74 5.41
CA VAL A 48 1.73 12.90 5.76
C VAL A 48 1.47 12.16 7.07
N ILE A 49 1.65 10.85 7.06
CA ILE A 49 1.41 9.97 8.21
C ILE A 49 2.66 9.27 8.72
N ALA A 50 3.71 9.14 7.89
CA ALA A 50 4.98 8.55 8.29
C ALA A 50 6.12 9.02 7.38
N SER A 51 7.32 9.09 7.95
CA SER A 51 8.56 9.14 7.17
C SER A 51 8.95 7.72 6.73
N ILE A 52 9.62 7.64 5.58
CA ILE A 52 10.03 6.39 4.97
C ILE A 52 11.55 6.32 4.92
N ASN A 53 12.08 5.20 5.41
CA ASN A 53 13.50 4.91 5.41
C ASN A 53 13.80 3.62 4.63
N GLU A 54 14.91 3.58 3.91
CA GLU A 54 15.38 2.37 3.24
C GLU A 54 15.83 1.31 4.25
N ASP A 55 15.30 0.10 4.12
CA ASP A 55 15.70 -1.08 4.89
C ASP A 55 16.84 -1.80 4.15
N ILE A 56 18.07 -1.33 4.40
CA ILE A 56 19.28 -1.80 3.72
C ILE A 56 19.72 -3.14 4.32
N TYR A 57 19.31 -4.25 3.68
CA TYR A 57 19.71 -5.60 4.10
C TYR A 57 21.00 -6.10 3.41
N GLU A 58 21.32 -5.58 2.23
CA GLU A 58 22.52 -5.95 1.47
C GLU A 58 23.25 -4.71 0.97
N LYS A 59 24.59 -4.77 0.98
CA LYS A 59 25.43 -3.74 0.35
C LYS A 59 25.20 -3.79 -1.16
N ARG A 60 24.70 -2.69 -1.71
CA ARG A 60 24.48 -2.54 -3.15
C ARG A 60 25.43 -1.48 -3.69
N GLY A 61 26.25 -1.88 -4.66
CA GLY A 61 27.02 -0.96 -5.48
C GLY A 61 26.25 -0.64 -6.76
N GLY A 62 26.10 0.64 -7.06
CA GLY A 62 25.73 1.10 -8.39
C GLY A 62 27.00 1.41 -9.19
N GLU A 63 26.98 1.08 -10.49
CA GLU A 63 28.06 1.44 -11.41
C GLU A 63 27.63 2.65 -12.24
N ILE A 64 28.56 3.60 -12.40
CA ILE A 64 28.45 4.71 -13.34
C ILE A 64 29.48 4.49 -14.45
N GLY A 65 29.06 4.68 -15.70
CA GLY A 65 29.93 4.56 -16.88
C GLY A 65 29.97 5.85 -17.68
N ALA A 66 30.83 5.89 -18.68
CA ALA A 66 30.98 7.00 -19.63
C ALA A 66 30.56 6.53 -21.03
N ARG A 67 29.88 7.39 -21.79
CA ARG A 67 29.45 7.11 -23.18
C ARG A 67 30.60 7.33 -24.16
N GLY A 68 30.42 6.99 -25.44
CA GLY A 68 31.45 7.16 -26.48
C GLY A 68 32.34 5.94 -26.66
N SER A 69 31.76 4.74 -26.54
CA SER A 69 32.46 3.49 -26.85
C SER A 69 31.51 2.42 -27.37
N LYS A 70 32.05 1.29 -27.83
CA LYS A 70 31.23 0.12 -28.20
C LYS A 70 30.30 -0.40 -27.09
N TYR A 71 30.56 -0.02 -25.83
CA TYR A 71 29.75 -0.42 -24.67
C TYR A 71 28.52 0.47 -24.45
N ASP A 72 28.29 1.48 -25.29
CA ASP A 72 27.11 2.34 -25.23
C ASP A 72 25.80 1.55 -25.36
N SER A 73 25.85 0.38 -26.01
CA SER A 73 24.74 -0.58 -26.10
C SER A 73 24.31 -1.16 -24.74
N GLU A 74 25.15 -1.05 -23.70
CA GLU A 74 24.82 -1.48 -22.34
C GLU A 74 24.06 -0.43 -21.52
N PHE A 75 23.93 0.81 -22.00
CA PHE A 75 23.18 1.89 -21.35
C PHE A 75 21.67 1.70 -21.58
N LYS A 76 21.12 0.67 -20.95
CA LYS A 76 19.73 0.25 -21.07
C LYS A 76 19.02 0.26 -19.73
N ASP A 77 17.69 0.18 -19.78
CA ASP A 77 16.85 0.13 -18.58
C ASP A 77 17.22 -1.07 -17.69
N LYS A 78 17.34 -0.79 -16.40
CA LYS A 78 17.58 -1.76 -15.32
C LYS A 78 16.64 -1.46 -14.16
N ILE A 79 16.31 -2.50 -13.41
CA ILE A 79 15.46 -2.40 -12.21
C ILE A 79 16.34 -2.37 -10.96
N TYR A 80 16.17 -1.33 -10.16
CA TYR A 80 16.63 -1.22 -8.79
C TYR A 80 15.51 -1.69 -7.85
N ARG A 81 15.73 -2.80 -7.16
CA ARG A 81 14.75 -3.38 -6.22
C ARG A 81 15.13 -3.00 -4.81
N THR A 82 14.33 -2.28 -4.05
CA THR A 82 14.63 -1.98 -2.64
C THR A 82 13.44 -2.21 -1.73
N ARG A 83 13.68 -2.16 -0.42
CA ARG A 83 12.64 -2.18 0.58
C ARG A 83 12.69 -0.89 1.38
N VAL A 84 11.53 -0.31 1.62
CA VAL A 84 11.41 0.87 2.46
C VAL A 84 10.36 0.64 3.54
N VAL A 85 10.57 1.20 4.72
CA VAL A 85 9.72 0.99 5.90
C VAL A 85 9.12 2.32 6.33
N ALA A 86 7.81 2.31 6.55
CA ALA A 86 7.05 3.39 7.15
C ALA A 86 6.64 2.98 8.56
N ILE A 87 7.19 3.66 9.58
CA ILE A 87 6.80 3.47 10.98
C ILE A 87 5.60 4.37 11.26
N LEU A 88 4.51 3.80 11.74
CA LEU A 88 3.25 4.48 11.98
C LEU A 88 3.09 4.75 13.48
N SER A 89 2.76 6.01 13.82
CA SER A 89 2.34 6.35 15.17
C SER A 89 0.87 5.98 15.40
N GLU A 90 0.45 5.87 16.65
CA GLU A 90 -0.96 5.67 17.02
C GLU A 90 -1.87 6.72 16.35
N LYS A 91 -1.48 8.00 16.40
CA LYS A 91 -2.20 9.09 15.73
C LYS A 91 -2.30 8.90 14.21
N ALA A 92 -1.27 8.32 13.58
CA ALA A 92 -1.30 8.00 12.15
C ALA A 92 -2.27 6.85 11.87
N LEU A 93 -2.28 5.81 12.70
CA LEU A 93 -3.19 4.67 12.59
C LEU A 93 -4.66 5.10 12.76
N ASP A 94 -4.96 5.89 13.80
CA ASP A 94 -6.29 6.48 14.02
C ASP A 94 -6.74 7.31 12.82
N TYR A 95 -5.81 8.06 12.22
CA TYR A 95 -6.10 8.86 11.04
C TYR A 95 -6.42 7.98 9.83
N ILE A 96 -5.63 6.94 9.59
CA ILE A 96 -5.88 5.96 8.52
C ILE A 96 -7.26 5.31 8.72
N GLU A 97 -7.59 4.91 9.94
CA GLU A 97 -8.86 4.26 10.25
C GLU A 97 -10.04 5.21 10.03
N LYS A 98 -9.93 6.48 10.44
CA LYS A 98 -10.93 7.52 10.14
C LYS A 98 -11.14 7.69 8.63
N ARG A 99 -10.06 7.71 7.85
CA ARG A 99 -10.14 7.80 6.37
C ARG A 99 -10.79 6.54 5.78
N ARG A 100 -10.44 5.37 6.30
CA ARG A 100 -11.00 4.08 5.91
C ARG A 100 -12.51 4.02 6.14
N MET A 101 -12.99 4.43 7.30
CA MET A 101 -14.43 4.45 7.64
C MET A 101 -15.23 5.42 6.78
N ALA A 102 -14.60 6.50 6.28
CA ALA A 102 -15.23 7.43 5.34
C ALA A 102 -15.29 6.89 3.90
N ASN A 103 -14.49 5.88 3.57
CA ASN A 103 -14.51 5.22 2.27
C ASN A 103 -15.65 4.19 2.21
N LYS A 104 -16.55 4.30 1.23
CA LYS A 104 -17.69 3.37 1.04
C LYS A 104 -17.29 1.89 0.97
N LYS A 105 -16.11 1.58 0.42
CA LYS A 105 -15.59 0.20 0.33
C LYS A 105 -14.79 -0.23 1.57
N GLY A 106 -14.48 0.70 2.47
CA GLY A 106 -13.60 0.43 3.61
C GLY A 106 -12.14 0.20 3.24
N ASP A 107 -11.72 0.52 2.01
CA ASP A 107 -10.32 0.36 1.58
C ASP A 107 -9.46 1.49 2.14
N VAL A 108 -8.23 1.14 2.52
CA VAL A 108 -7.19 2.11 2.85
C VAL A 108 -6.48 2.54 1.56
N LYS A 109 -6.38 3.85 1.37
CA LYS A 109 -5.72 4.49 0.23
C LYS A 109 -4.58 5.35 0.71
N LEU A 110 -3.38 5.05 0.22
CA LEU A 110 -2.13 5.70 0.62
C LEU A 110 -1.36 6.12 -0.63
N ASN A 111 -0.54 7.16 -0.52
CA ASN A 111 0.38 7.56 -1.56
C ASN A 111 1.81 7.40 -1.05
N LEU A 112 2.57 6.55 -1.74
CA LEU A 112 3.98 6.32 -1.46
C LEU A 112 4.80 7.39 -2.20
N CYS A 113 5.37 8.34 -1.46
CA CYS A 113 6.20 9.42 -1.99
C CYS A 113 7.67 9.12 -1.70
N LEU A 114 8.45 8.79 -2.73
CA LEU A 114 9.87 8.43 -2.62
C LEU A 114 10.74 9.52 -3.24
N ASN A 115 11.60 10.13 -2.44
CA ASN A 115 12.73 10.91 -2.93
C ASN A 115 13.91 9.97 -3.24
N VAL A 116 14.19 9.80 -4.53
CA VAL A 116 15.29 8.95 -5.01
C VAL A 116 16.49 9.83 -5.26
N LYS A 117 17.57 9.62 -4.50
CA LYS A 117 18.85 10.27 -4.69
C LYS A 117 19.76 9.40 -5.54
N TYR A 118 20.33 9.98 -6.60
CA TYR A 118 21.15 9.24 -7.55
C TYR A 118 22.30 10.08 -8.10
N LEU A 119 23.35 9.38 -8.52
CA LEU A 119 24.40 9.92 -9.37
C LEU A 119 23.98 9.81 -10.82
N GLN A 120 24.21 10.86 -11.60
CA GLN A 120 24.02 10.86 -13.04
C GLN A 120 25.34 11.13 -13.76
N SER A 121 25.71 10.23 -14.67
CA SER A 121 26.88 10.38 -15.52
C SER A 121 26.65 11.41 -16.60
N ARG A 122 27.63 12.29 -16.77
CA ARG A 122 27.83 13.12 -17.96
C ARG A 122 29.19 12.86 -18.60
N ALA A 123 29.80 11.75 -18.19
CA ALA A 123 31.12 11.36 -18.61
C ALA A 123 31.08 10.78 -20.03
N GLU A 124 32.07 11.15 -20.82
CA GLU A 124 32.31 10.61 -22.15
C GLU A 124 33.76 10.13 -22.24
N ILE A 125 33.96 9.06 -23.00
CA ILE A 125 35.26 8.49 -23.29
C ILE A 125 35.85 9.27 -24.45
N SER A 126 37.07 9.75 -24.26
CA SER A 126 37.86 10.34 -25.33
C SER A 126 38.42 9.22 -26.21
N GLU A 127 37.97 9.19 -27.45
CA GLU A 127 38.33 8.23 -28.50
C GLU A 127 39.79 8.43 -28.93
N SER A 128 40.69 7.88 -28.09
CA SER A 128 42.12 8.16 -28.12
C SER A 128 42.90 6.89 -28.41
N PHE A 129 43.73 6.96 -29.45
CA PHE A 129 44.48 5.84 -29.99
C PHE A 129 45.96 6.01 -29.74
N LEU A 130 46.65 4.89 -29.55
CA LEU A 130 48.09 4.87 -29.52
C LEU A 130 48.65 4.63 -30.91
N ILE A 131 49.47 5.57 -31.34
CA ILE A 131 50.17 5.47 -32.60
C ILE A 131 51.65 5.27 -32.29
N ASP A 132 52.24 4.29 -32.97
CA ASP A 132 53.68 4.15 -33.00
C ASP A 132 54.26 5.30 -33.83
N PRO A 133 55.18 6.13 -33.29
CA PRO A 133 55.77 7.24 -34.03
C PRO A 133 56.31 6.81 -35.40
N LYS A 134 56.94 5.63 -35.49
CA LYS A 134 57.51 5.13 -36.76
C LYS A 134 56.44 4.90 -37.83
N LYS A 135 55.22 4.51 -37.43
CA LYS A 135 54.11 4.27 -38.37
C LYS A 135 53.59 5.54 -39.04
N ILE A 136 53.89 6.71 -38.47
CA ILE A 136 53.50 8.02 -39.02
C ILE A 136 54.72 8.86 -39.44
N GLY A 137 55.88 8.24 -39.61
CA GLY A 137 57.10 8.89 -40.09
C GLY A 137 57.82 9.75 -39.04
N LEU A 138 57.49 9.59 -37.75
CA LEU A 138 58.18 10.27 -36.66
C LEU A 138 59.29 9.40 -36.05
N PRO A 139 60.36 10.01 -35.51
CA PRO A 139 61.44 9.27 -34.85
C PRO A 139 60.93 8.55 -33.59
N GLU A 140 61.65 7.50 -33.19
CA GLU A 140 61.33 6.77 -31.97
C GLU A 140 61.48 7.67 -30.74
N ILE A 141 60.46 7.62 -29.88
CA ILE A 141 60.46 8.33 -28.60
C ILE A 141 60.95 7.34 -27.56
N SER A 142 62.06 7.62 -26.88
CA SER A 142 62.56 6.79 -25.78
C SER A 142 62.17 7.40 -24.44
N ILE A 143 61.41 6.66 -23.63
CA ILE A 143 60.91 7.13 -22.32
C ILE A 143 61.70 6.42 -21.22
N PRO A 144 62.46 7.13 -20.36
CA PRO A 144 63.11 6.52 -19.22
C PRO A 144 62.06 6.09 -18.19
N THR A 145 62.16 4.85 -17.71
CA THR A 145 61.40 4.34 -16.57
C THR A 145 62.37 3.94 -15.45
N SER A 146 61.84 3.62 -14.27
CA SER A 146 62.64 3.19 -13.13
C SER A 146 63.48 1.93 -13.36
N ARG A 147 63.21 1.16 -14.42
CA ARG A 147 63.90 -0.12 -14.71
C ARG A 147 64.63 -0.13 -16.05
N ARG A 148 64.14 0.59 -17.05
CA ARG A 148 64.67 0.60 -18.41
C ARG A 148 64.12 1.76 -19.23
N TYR A 149 64.66 1.94 -20.43
CA TYR A 149 64.02 2.77 -21.44
C TYR A 149 62.91 1.97 -22.13
N GLU A 150 61.73 2.59 -22.28
CA GLU A 150 60.58 2.04 -22.98
C GLU A 150 60.33 2.81 -24.28
N SER A 151 59.79 2.13 -25.28
CA SER A 151 59.40 2.76 -26.54
C SER A 151 58.09 3.54 -26.35
N GLY A 152 58.17 4.85 -26.49
CA GLY A 152 57.07 5.80 -26.35
C GLY A 152 56.06 5.68 -27.48
N LYS A 153 54.80 5.97 -27.17
CA LYS A 153 53.67 6.03 -28.11
C LYS A 153 53.07 7.43 -28.11
N ILE A 154 52.51 7.84 -29.24
CA ILE A 154 51.76 9.09 -29.37
C ILE A 154 50.30 8.79 -29.11
N VAL A 155 49.65 9.64 -28.30
CA VAL A 155 48.20 9.63 -28.13
C VAL A 155 47.61 10.54 -29.21
N ALA A 156 46.77 9.98 -30.07
CA ALA A 156 46.08 10.72 -31.11
C ALA A 156 44.57 10.57 -30.94
N TYR A 157 43.83 11.64 -31.22
CA TYR A 157 42.37 11.61 -31.27
C TYR A 157 41.92 11.27 -32.69
N ALA A 158 40.92 10.39 -32.80
CA ALA A 158 40.16 10.16 -34.02
C ALA A 158 38.74 9.76 -33.64
N TYR A 159 37.75 10.22 -34.40
CA TYR A 159 36.37 9.82 -34.14
C TYR A 159 36.12 8.37 -34.60
N ASP A 160 35.68 7.52 -33.67
CA ASP A 160 35.30 6.12 -33.80
C ASP A 160 34.17 5.78 -32.80
N PRO A 161 32.90 5.70 -33.24
CA PRO A 161 31.78 5.39 -32.35
C PRO A 161 31.86 3.98 -31.73
N ASP A 162 32.64 3.07 -32.31
CA ASP A 162 32.87 1.72 -31.79
C ASP A 162 34.19 1.62 -31.01
N PHE A 163 34.71 2.77 -30.56
CA PHE A 163 35.98 2.85 -29.83
C PHE A 163 36.06 1.83 -28.69
N SER A 164 37.23 1.19 -28.59
CA SER A 164 37.59 0.31 -27.49
C SER A 164 39.09 0.23 -27.33
N SER A 165 39.55 0.33 -26.09
CA SER A 165 40.96 0.14 -25.74
C SER A 165 41.23 -1.31 -25.33
N SER A 166 42.33 -1.89 -25.84
CA SER A 166 42.86 -3.17 -25.34
C SER A 166 43.65 -3.03 -24.03
N TYR A 167 43.83 -1.80 -23.54
CA TYR A 167 44.53 -1.49 -22.30
C TYR A 167 43.54 -1.14 -21.19
N THR A 168 43.75 -1.73 -20.01
CA THR A 168 42.86 -1.58 -18.85
C THR A 168 42.86 -0.19 -18.23
N ASN A 169 43.92 0.60 -18.43
CA ASN A 169 44.13 1.91 -17.81
C ASN A 169 44.06 3.09 -18.80
N ARG A 170 43.44 2.89 -19.97
CA ARG A 170 43.34 3.93 -21.03
C ARG A 170 41.90 4.21 -21.43
N TRP A 171 41.07 4.44 -20.42
CA TRP A 171 39.74 5.02 -20.57
C TRP A 171 39.86 6.48 -20.15
N ILE A 172 40.23 7.35 -21.10
CA ILE A 172 40.35 8.78 -20.83
C ILE A 172 38.94 9.34 -20.74
N ILE A 173 38.53 9.81 -19.57
CA ILE A 173 37.20 10.32 -19.30
C ILE A 173 37.21 11.85 -19.38
N SER A 174 36.19 12.42 -20.00
CA SER A 174 35.90 13.86 -20.05
C SER A 174 34.44 14.11 -19.67
N GLY A 175 34.07 15.35 -19.33
CA GLY A 175 32.66 15.73 -19.25
C GLY A 175 32.28 16.38 -20.57
N SER A 176 31.22 15.87 -21.23
CA SER A 176 30.69 16.32 -22.53
C SER A 176 30.69 17.86 -22.70
N GLY A 177 31.80 18.44 -23.18
CA GLY A 177 32.01 19.89 -23.31
C GLY A 177 32.03 20.69 -21.98
N SER A 178 32.20 20.04 -20.82
CA SER A 178 32.13 20.68 -19.50
C SER A 178 33.07 20.01 -18.48
N PRO A 179 33.65 20.74 -17.51
CA PRO A 179 34.39 20.12 -16.41
C PRO A 179 33.50 19.28 -15.47
N VAL A 180 32.16 19.37 -15.59
CA VAL A 180 31.21 18.57 -14.81
C VAL A 180 30.90 17.26 -15.54
N PHE A 181 31.44 16.15 -15.05
CA PHE A 181 31.26 14.81 -15.61
C PHE A 181 30.36 13.89 -14.75
N LEU A 182 30.01 14.32 -13.53
CA LEU A 182 29.16 13.59 -12.60
C LEU A 182 28.25 14.58 -11.84
N GLU A 183 26.96 14.28 -11.78
CA GLU A 183 25.98 15.10 -11.07
C GLU A 183 25.28 14.30 -9.97
N VAL A 184 24.95 14.95 -8.86
CA VAL A 184 24.05 14.40 -7.84
C VAL A 184 22.66 14.97 -8.10
N ARG A 185 21.66 14.11 -8.26
CA ARG A 185 20.27 14.51 -8.50
C ARG A 185 19.34 13.84 -7.50
N GLU A 186 18.21 14.49 -7.30
CA GLU A 186 17.09 14.00 -6.50
C GLU A 186 15.83 14.05 -7.36
N GLN A 187 15.04 12.98 -7.33
CA GLN A 187 13.77 12.90 -8.05
C GLN A 187 12.68 12.36 -7.12
N LEU A 188 11.60 13.13 -7.00
CA LEU A 188 10.39 12.67 -6.31
C LEU A 188 9.58 11.75 -7.22
N LEU A 189 9.36 10.52 -6.78
CA LEU A 189 8.49 9.53 -7.40
C LEU A 189 7.27 9.30 -6.52
N LYS A 190 6.08 9.19 -7.11
CA LYS A 190 4.82 8.95 -6.39
C LYS A 190 4.12 7.70 -6.92
N LYS A 191 3.55 6.89 -6.03
CA LYS A 191 2.74 5.74 -6.39
C LYS A 191 1.57 5.56 -5.43
N ASP A 192 0.37 5.44 -5.98
CA ASP A 192 -0.83 5.14 -5.22
C ASP A 192 -0.82 3.68 -4.77
N VAL A 193 -1.15 3.45 -3.52
CA VAL A 193 -1.22 2.14 -2.87
C VAL A 193 -2.62 1.94 -2.30
N ARG A 194 -3.25 0.83 -2.64
CA ARG A 194 -4.56 0.45 -2.13
C ARG A 194 -4.43 -0.83 -1.33
N ILE A 195 -4.86 -0.78 -0.07
CA ILE A 195 -5.03 -1.97 0.77
C ILE A 195 -6.54 -2.24 0.85
N PRO A 196 -7.02 -3.38 0.31
CA PRO A 196 -8.42 -3.78 0.41
C PRO A 196 -8.91 -3.81 1.87
N SER A 197 -10.20 -3.52 2.09
CA SER A 197 -10.76 -3.55 3.45
C SER A 197 -10.58 -4.90 4.16
N THR A 198 -10.69 -6.01 3.42
CA THR A 198 -10.52 -7.36 3.96
C THR A 198 -9.09 -7.55 4.46
N ASP A 199 -8.10 -7.32 3.59
CA ASP A 199 -6.68 -7.40 3.95
C ASP A 199 -6.38 -6.47 5.14
N TRP A 200 -6.91 -5.23 5.14
CA TRP A 200 -6.71 -4.31 6.27
C TRP A 200 -7.19 -4.89 7.60
N ILE A 201 -8.38 -5.49 7.63
CA ILE A 201 -8.98 -6.02 8.86
C ILE A 201 -8.29 -7.31 9.32
N HIS A 202 -7.94 -8.21 8.39
CA HIS A 202 -7.45 -9.54 8.73
C HIS A 202 -5.92 -9.64 8.80
N ASP A 203 -5.21 -8.92 7.93
CA ASP A 203 -3.76 -9.02 7.82
C ASP A 203 -3.03 -7.86 8.49
N TYR A 204 -3.58 -6.63 8.42
CA TYR A 204 -2.90 -5.42 8.90
C TYR A 204 -3.28 -5.07 10.32
N ALA A 205 -4.56 -4.85 10.61
CA ALA A 205 -5.04 -4.35 11.90
C ALA A 205 -4.51 -5.18 13.10
N PRO A 206 -4.51 -6.53 13.06
CA PRO A 206 -3.98 -7.33 14.17
C PRO A 206 -2.47 -7.14 14.38
N LYS A 207 -1.71 -6.94 13.30
CA LYS A 207 -0.24 -6.79 13.34
C LYS A 207 0.21 -5.36 13.59
N LEU A 208 -0.66 -4.39 13.30
CA LEU A 208 -0.44 -2.98 13.58
C LEU A 208 -1.02 -2.57 14.94
N GLU A 209 -1.57 -3.53 15.70
CA GLU A 209 -2.19 -3.31 17.02
C GLU A 209 -3.25 -2.21 16.99
N ILE A 210 -3.93 -2.06 15.85
CA ILE A 210 -5.03 -1.12 15.69
C ILE A 210 -6.21 -1.76 16.40
N GLY A 211 -6.59 -1.25 17.57
CA GLY A 211 -7.79 -1.63 18.31
C GLY A 211 -7.85 -3.10 18.78
N GLU A 212 -8.40 -3.34 19.96
CA GLU A 212 -8.81 -4.69 20.35
C GLU A 212 -10.11 -5.04 19.59
N TYR A 213 -9.99 -5.75 18.45
CA TYR A 213 -11.15 -6.17 17.67
C TYR A 213 -11.53 -7.63 17.94
N PHE A 214 -12.82 -7.89 18.12
CA PHE A 214 -13.40 -9.22 17.95
C PHE A 214 -13.97 -9.33 16.55
N VAL A 215 -13.35 -10.15 15.70
CA VAL A 215 -13.89 -10.44 14.35
C VAL A 215 -14.93 -11.55 14.48
N VAL A 216 -16.19 -11.22 14.21
CA VAL A 216 -17.30 -12.18 14.18
C VAL A 216 -17.78 -12.35 12.74
N GLU A 217 -17.46 -13.48 12.13
CA GLU A 217 -17.93 -13.83 10.79
C GLU A 217 -19.28 -14.54 10.86
N ILE A 218 -20.33 -13.89 10.34
CA ILE A 218 -21.66 -14.48 10.19
C ILE A 218 -21.87 -14.78 8.70
N PRO A 219 -21.75 -16.05 8.25
CA PRO A 219 -21.98 -16.37 6.84
C PRO A 219 -23.43 -16.06 6.49
N LYS A 220 -23.66 -15.35 5.38
CA LYS A 220 -25.01 -14.93 4.90
C LYS A 220 -25.95 -16.10 4.54
N GLY A 221 -25.53 -17.36 4.75
CA GLY A 221 -26.32 -18.53 4.38
C GLY A 221 -26.56 -18.62 2.88
N GLU A 222 -27.61 -19.34 2.48
CA GLU A 222 -28.08 -19.42 1.09
C GLU A 222 -28.91 -18.19 0.69
N LYS A 223 -29.07 -17.20 1.59
CA LYS A 223 -29.96 -16.05 1.40
C LYS A 223 -31.38 -16.45 0.99
N VAL A 224 -31.90 -17.51 1.61
CA VAL A 224 -33.23 -18.07 1.31
C VAL A 224 -34.33 -17.01 1.50
N ILE A 225 -34.08 -16.01 2.36
CA ILE A 225 -34.98 -14.89 2.60
C ILE A 225 -34.36 -13.58 2.06
N GLU A 226 -34.26 -13.44 0.74
CA GLU A 226 -33.65 -12.28 0.07
C GLU A 226 -34.22 -10.93 0.54
N GLU A 227 -35.54 -10.87 0.73
CA GLU A 227 -36.23 -9.66 1.19
C GLU A 227 -35.73 -9.19 2.57
N ALA A 228 -35.37 -10.11 3.48
CA ALA A 228 -34.79 -9.76 4.77
C ALA A 228 -33.39 -9.13 4.62
N TRP A 229 -32.58 -9.66 3.71
CA TRP A 229 -31.26 -9.11 3.42
C TRP A 229 -31.34 -7.73 2.76
N ASN A 230 -32.35 -7.47 1.92
CA ASN A 230 -32.58 -6.14 1.36
C ASN A 230 -32.90 -5.09 2.43
N TYR A 231 -33.67 -5.44 3.47
CA TYR A 231 -33.88 -4.54 4.61
C TYR A 231 -32.59 -4.33 5.42
N VAL A 232 -31.73 -5.33 5.56
CA VAL A 232 -30.41 -5.17 6.20
C VAL A 232 -29.52 -4.22 5.42
N GLU A 233 -29.48 -4.31 4.09
CA GLU A 233 -28.68 -3.40 3.27
C GLU A 233 -29.14 -1.93 3.41
N LYS A 234 -30.46 -1.71 3.49
CA LYS A 234 -31.04 -0.40 3.82
C LYS A 234 -30.68 0.06 5.23
N ALA A 235 -30.76 -0.83 6.22
CA ALA A 235 -30.37 -0.53 7.60
C ALA A 235 -28.88 -0.15 7.69
N GLU A 236 -28.00 -0.87 6.98
CA GLU A 236 -26.57 -0.53 6.89
C GLU A 236 -26.35 0.82 6.22
N GLU A 237 -27.14 1.18 5.22
CA GLU A 237 -27.09 2.51 4.60
C GLU A 237 -27.49 3.61 5.57
N CYS A 238 -28.62 3.47 6.25
CA CYS A 238 -29.05 4.38 7.33
C CYS A 238 -27.98 4.51 8.42
N PHE A 239 -27.35 3.41 8.84
CA PHE A 239 -26.29 3.42 9.84
C PHE A 239 -25.07 4.22 9.36
N ARG A 240 -24.69 4.08 8.07
CA ARG A 240 -23.60 4.85 7.45
C ARG A 240 -23.89 6.36 7.41
N THR A 241 -25.16 6.75 7.25
CA THR A 241 -25.57 8.17 7.19
C THR A 241 -26.05 8.72 8.53
N TRP A 242 -25.88 7.98 9.63
CA TRP A 242 -26.31 8.35 10.99
C TRP A 242 -27.82 8.58 11.15
N ASP A 243 -28.62 7.90 10.33
CA ASP A 243 -30.07 7.84 10.49
C ASP A 243 -30.43 6.66 11.41
N THR A 244 -30.32 6.86 12.73
CA THR A 244 -30.60 5.81 13.72
C THR A 244 -32.05 5.33 13.63
N LYS A 245 -33.02 6.21 13.41
CA LYS A 245 -34.43 5.85 13.19
C LYS A 245 -34.60 4.94 11.99
N GLY A 246 -33.94 5.25 10.87
CA GLY A 246 -33.92 4.41 9.69
C GLY A 246 -33.33 3.01 9.95
N VAL A 247 -32.30 2.91 10.80
CA VAL A 247 -31.74 1.60 11.22
C VAL A 247 -32.80 0.78 11.95
N PHE A 248 -33.42 1.34 13.00
CA PHE A 248 -34.43 0.63 13.81
C PHE A 248 -35.66 0.25 12.99
N ALA A 249 -36.15 1.14 12.13
CA ALA A 249 -37.29 0.89 11.26
C ALA A 249 -37.05 -0.30 10.33
N ASN A 250 -35.92 -0.32 9.61
CA ASN A 250 -35.61 -1.43 8.69
C ASN A 250 -35.37 -2.75 9.45
N CYS A 251 -34.67 -2.73 10.59
CA CYS A 251 -34.48 -3.92 11.44
C CYS A 251 -35.83 -4.46 11.96
N ARG A 252 -36.79 -3.59 12.30
CA ARG A 252 -38.13 -4.00 12.72
C ARG A 252 -38.90 -4.70 11.59
N GLU A 253 -38.78 -4.22 10.35
CA GLU A 253 -39.40 -4.89 9.20
C GLU A 253 -38.80 -6.28 8.95
N VAL A 254 -37.50 -6.47 9.16
CA VAL A 254 -36.88 -7.82 9.18
C VAL A 254 -37.58 -8.70 10.22
N GLY A 255 -37.72 -8.23 11.46
CA GLY A 255 -38.38 -9.00 12.52
C GLY A 255 -39.80 -9.44 12.16
N LYS A 256 -40.62 -8.51 11.61
CA LYS A 256 -41.98 -8.82 11.17
C LYS A 256 -42.00 -9.86 10.05
N LEU A 257 -41.14 -9.70 9.05
CA LEU A 257 -41.04 -10.61 7.91
C LEU A 257 -40.63 -12.01 8.36
N LEU A 258 -39.52 -12.12 9.11
CA LEU A 258 -39.04 -13.40 9.62
C LEU A 258 -40.08 -14.09 10.50
N ASN A 259 -40.74 -13.33 11.37
CA ASN A 259 -41.75 -13.91 12.26
C ASN A 259 -42.92 -14.52 11.49
N LYS A 260 -43.38 -13.84 10.43
CA LYS A 260 -44.43 -14.33 9.55
C LYS A 260 -43.99 -15.62 8.85
N ILE A 261 -42.80 -15.65 8.27
CA ILE A 261 -42.28 -16.81 7.53
C ILE A 261 -42.12 -18.04 8.45
N VAL A 262 -41.39 -17.88 9.56
CA VAL A 262 -41.08 -18.99 10.47
C VAL A 262 -42.33 -19.48 11.18
N SER A 263 -43.24 -18.58 11.61
CA SER A 263 -44.49 -18.98 12.27
C SER A 263 -45.43 -19.76 11.36
N ASN A 264 -45.47 -19.42 10.08
CA ASN A 264 -46.29 -20.16 9.10
C ASN A 264 -45.73 -21.57 8.86
N LYS A 265 -44.41 -21.73 8.71
CA LYS A 265 -43.80 -23.05 8.47
C LYS A 265 -43.87 -23.97 9.68
N PHE A 266 -43.61 -23.45 10.88
CA PHE A 266 -43.44 -24.26 12.10
C PHE A 266 -44.62 -24.23 13.05
N LYS A 267 -45.83 -23.81 12.61
CA LYS A 267 -47.02 -23.62 13.46
C LYS A 267 -47.29 -24.76 14.46
N ASN A 268 -47.01 -26.00 14.07
CA ASN A 268 -47.23 -27.22 14.88
C ASN A 268 -45.93 -27.92 15.31
N SER A 269 -44.76 -27.28 15.18
CA SER A 269 -43.45 -27.86 15.50
C SER A 269 -42.89 -27.29 16.81
N PRO A 270 -42.16 -28.08 17.63
CA PRO A 270 -41.43 -27.57 18.79
C PRO A 270 -40.47 -26.41 18.46
N ALA A 271 -39.98 -26.33 17.22
CA ALA A 271 -39.13 -25.24 16.73
C ALA A 271 -39.78 -23.85 16.93
N ILE A 272 -41.12 -23.76 16.87
CA ILE A 272 -41.82 -22.49 17.06
C ILE A 272 -41.61 -21.90 18.45
N LYS A 273 -41.45 -22.73 19.49
CA LYS A 273 -41.18 -22.24 20.85
C LYS A 273 -39.78 -21.64 20.96
N LYS A 274 -38.79 -22.24 20.28
CA LYS A 274 -37.42 -21.69 20.22
C LYS A 274 -37.40 -20.36 19.45
N TRP A 275 -38.07 -20.32 18.30
CA TRP A 275 -38.24 -19.11 17.50
C TRP A 275 -38.88 -17.98 18.28
N LYS A 276 -40.03 -18.23 18.96
CA LYS A 276 -40.75 -17.23 19.76
C LYS A 276 -39.86 -16.56 20.80
N ARG A 277 -39.02 -17.34 21.50
CA ARG A 277 -38.07 -16.78 22.49
C ARG A 277 -37.02 -15.84 21.87
N ALA A 278 -36.54 -16.14 20.66
CA ALA A 278 -35.57 -15.30 19.97
C ALA A 278 -36.22 -14.02 19.42
N ILE A 279 -37.36 -14.16 18.75
CA ILE A 279 -38.04 -13.03 18.10
C ILE A 279 -38.70 -12.08 19.10
N GLU A 280 -39.16 -12.55 20.26
CA GLU A 280 -39.71 -11.68 21.31
C GLU A 280 -38.63 -10.74 21.86
N LYS A 281 -37.44 -11.27 22.17
CA LYS A 281 -36.29 -10.46 22.61
C LYS A 281 -35.85 -9.49 21.53
N PHE A 282 -35.81 -9.94 20.28
CA PHE A 282 -35.48 -9.07 19.16
C PHE A 282 -36.48 -7.92 19.00
N ASN A 283 -37.78 -8.22 19.02
CA ASN A 283 -38.82 -7.21 18.84
C ASN A 283 -38.78 -6.16 19.95
N TYR A 284 -38.51 -6.58 21.19
CA TYR A 284 -38.28 -5.65 22.29
C TYR A 284 -37.12 -4.70 21.98
N SER A 285 -35.95 -5.21 21.61
CA SER A 285 -34.79 -4.38 21.22
C SER A 285 -35.06 -3.50 20.00
N ALA A 286 -35.70 -4.02 18.96
CA ALA A 286 -36.03 -3.29 17.72
C ALA A 286 -37.08 -2.18 17.94
N SER A 287 -37.82 -2.25 19.05
CA SER A 287 -38.83 -1.24 19.41
C SER A 287 -38.29 -0.10 20.27
N LEU A 288 -37.01 -0.13 20.67
CA LEU A 288 -36.41 0.87 21.56
C LEU A 288 -36.64 2.32 21.10
N ASP A 289 -36.49 2.61 19.81
CA ASP A 289 -36.78 3.92 19.18
C ASP A 289 -38.22 4.41 19.44
N LEU A 290 -39.18 3.50 19.54
CA LEU A 290 -40.58 3.82 19.73
C LEU A 290 -40.96 3.98 21.21
N HIS A 291 -40.11 3.50 22.13
CA HIS A 291 -40.36 3.47 23.58
C HIS A 291 -39.46 4.44 24.34
N LEU A 292 -38.84 5.41 23.66
CA LEU A 292 -38.02 6.43 24.32
C LEU A 292 -38.80 7.26 25.34
N GLU A 293 -40.09 7.50 25.10
CA GLU A 293 -40.94 8.23 26.04
C GLU A 293 -41.20 7.42 27.32
N ASP A 294 -41.41 6.10 27.21
CA ASP A 294 -41.58 5.22 28.37
C ASP A 294 -40.32 5.25 29.27
N ILE A 295 -39.12 5.30 28.68
CA ILE A 295 -37.85 5.41 29.42
C ILE A 295 -37.72 6.78 30.08
N LYS A 296 -38.21 7.86 29.45
CA LYS A 296 -38.21 9.21 30.06
C LYS A 296 -39.15 9.29 31.25
N GLU A 297 -40.27 8.57 31.24
CA GLU A 297 -41.21 8.50 32.37
C GLU A 297 -40.58 7.87 33.62
N GLU A 298 -39.60 6.97 33.45
CA GLU A 298 -38.81 6.38 34.56
C GLU A 298 -37.83 7.37 35.22
N LYS A 299 -37.71 8.60 34.70
CA LYS A 299 -36.85 9.69 35.19
C LYS A 299 -35.38 9.29 35.41
N PRO A 300 -34.70 8.66 34.42
CA PRO A 300 -33.27 8.40 34.52
C PRO A 300 -32.48 9.71 34.64
N LYS A 301 -31.32 9.66 35.32
CA LYS A 301 -30.40 10.81 35.35
C LYS A 301 -29.66 10.90 34.02
N GLY A 302 -29.88 11.99 33.28
CA GLY A 302 -29.20 12.30 32.01
C GLY A 302 -30.14 12.29 30.80
N ASP A 303 -29.62 12.64 29.63
CA ASP A 303 -30.38 12.65 28.37
C ASP A 303 -30.55 11.23 27.83
N VAL A 304 -31.79 10.86 27.53
CA VAL A 304 -32.14 9.57 26.91
C VAL A 304 -32.12 9.76 25.39
N GLU A 305 -31.04 9.32 24.76
CA GLU A 305 -30.87 9.40 23.30
C GLU A 305 -30.36 8.07 22.73
N ILE A 306 -30.87 7.68 21.57
CA ILE A 306 -30.31 6.56 20.80
C ILE A 306 -29.02 7.03 20.14
N ARG A 307 -27.93 6.35 20.47
CA ARG A 307 -26.60 6.62 19.91
C ARG A 307 -26.21 5.49 18.96
N LYS A 308 -24.99 5.61 18.46
CA LYS A 308 -24.41 4.68 17.50
C LYS A 308 -24.31 3.26 18.08
N ALA A 309 -24.03 3.13 19.38
CA ALA A 309 -23.90 1.84 20.04
C ALA A 309 -25.20 1.03 19.98
N GLU A 310 -26.35 1.67 20.23
CA GLU A 310 -27.66 1.00 20.17
C GLU A 310 -28.02 0.60 18.73
N ALA A 311 -27.73 1.49 17.77
CA ALA A 311 -27.97 1.22 16.34
C ALA A 311 -27.07 0.09 15.80
N GLU A 312 -25.82 0.02 16.25
CA GLU A 312 -24.88 -1.05 15.89
C GLU A 312 -25.32 -2.39 16.51
N HIS A 313 -25.71 -2.38 17.79
CA HIS A 313 -26.21 -3.54 18.50
C HIS A 313 -27.42 -4.17 17.79
N ILE A 314 -28.44 -3.37 17.45
CA ILE A 314 -29.63 -3.91 16.78
C ILE A 314 -29.32 -4.46 15.39
N LEU A 315 -28.39 -3.83 14.65
CA LEU A 315 -27.97 -4.29 13.33
C LEU A 315 -27.27 -5.66 13.39
N ILE A 316 -26.39 -5.85 14.38
CA ILE A 316 -25.68 -7.13 14.59
C ILE A 316 -26.68 -8.23 14.94
N ILE A 317 -27.60 -7.98 15.89
CA ILE A 317 -28.61 -8.98 16.27
C ILE A 317 -29.52 -9.30 15.09
N THR A 318 -29.89 -8.32 14.25
CA THR A 318 -30.72 -8.54 13.07
C THR A 318 -30.09 -9.55 12.11
N LYS A 319 -28.79 -9.39 11.82
CA LYS A 319 -28.04 -10.33 10.96
C LYS A 319 -27.98 -11.74 11.56
N ALA A 320 -27.72 -11.84 12.86
CA ALA A 320 -27.72 -13.12 13.58
C ALA A 320 -29.10 -13.78 13.56
N LEU A 321 -30.18 -13.00 13.68
CA LEU A 321 -31.56 -13.48 13.66
C LEU A 321 -31.97 -14.02 12.29
N ILE A 322 -31.60 -13.33 11.20
CA ILE A 322 -31.84 -13.84 9.84
C ILE A 322 -31.14 -15.19 9.67
N LYS A 323 -29.87 -15.28 10.06
CA LYS A 323 -29.12 -16.54 9.99
C LYS A 323 -29.80 -17.65 10.78
N TYR A 324 -30.24 -17.37 12.01
CA TYR A 324 -30.98 -18.34 12.82
C TYR A 324 -32.28 -18.80 12.15
N ALA A 325 -33.03 -17.86 11.54
CA ALA A 325 -34.25 -18.19 10.81
C ALA A 325 -33.96 -19.08 9.60
N GLU A 326 -32.94 -18.75 8.80
CA GLU A 326 -32.55 -19.55 7.63
C GLU A 326 -32.11 -20.97 7.99
N GLU A 327 -31.32 -21.14 9.07
CA GLU A 327 -30.93 -22.48 9.54
C GLU A 327 -32.15 -23.29 10.03
N LEU A 328 -33.07 -22.67 10.79
CA LEU A 328 -34.32 -23.33 11.16
C LEU A 328 -35.11 -23.78 9.94
N LEU A 329 -35.18 -22.95 8.89
CA LEU A 329 -35.88 -23.30 7.65
C LEU A 329 -35.21 -24.44 6.88
N LYS A 330 -33.90 -24.67 7.02
CA LYS A 330 -33.19 -25.80 6.41
C LYS A 330 -33.38 -27.11 7.18
N GLU A 331 -33.44 -27.04 8.51
CA GLU A 331 -33.59 -28.21 9.39
C GLU A 331 -34.99 -28.84 9.36
N GLY A 332 -36.02 -28.11 8.89
CA GLY A 332 -37.42 -28.53 8.91
C GLY A 332 -38.06 -28.70 7.55
#